data_AF-A0A4V6KWG5-F1
#
_entry.id   AF-A0A4V6KWG5-F1
#
_cell.length_a   1.000
_cell.length_b   1.000
_cell.length_c   1.000
_cell.angle_alpha   90.00
_cell.angle_beta   90.00
_cell.angle_gamma   90.00
#
_symmetry.space_group_name_H-M   'P 1'
#
loop_
_entity.id
_entity.type
_entity.pdbx_description
1 polymer ?
#
loop_
_entity_poly.entity_id
_entity_poly.type
_entity_poly.pdbx_seq_one_letter_code
_entity_poly.pdbx_strand_id
1 'polypeptide(L)'
;MYNEVQILIKEFEKSFPIVGYYWVIEYTKRKGLHAHFVCYLNGQFQNCHYPVSRAMGDIWKQITDNDGYHYLCVYKDIYKIKIGKIIRHF
;
A
#
# COMPACT_ATOMS: atom_id res chain seq x y z
N MET A 1 -8.89 -4.51 12.05
CA MET A 1 -8.22 -3.52 11.18
C MET A 1 -6.94 -2.91 11.72
N TYR A 2 -6.89 -2.19 12.86
CA TYR A 2 -5.63 -1.57 13.32
C TYR A 2 -4.47 -2.59 13.49
N ASN A 3 -4.72 -3.69 14.21
CA ASN A 3 -3.71 -4.74 14.40
C ASN A 3 -3.34 -5.43 13.09
N GLU A 4 -4.29 -5.65 12.19
CA GLU A 4 -4.06 -6.25 10.88
C GLU A 4 -3.16 -5.37 10.02
N VAL A 5 -3.36 -4.04 10.05
CA VAL A 5 -2.50 -3.08 9.34
C VAL A 5 -1.07 -3.09 9.93
N GLN A 6 -0.93 -3.20 11.25
CA GLN A 6 0.39 -3.33 11.88
C GLN A 6 1.10 -4.63 11.45
N ILE A 7 0.38 -5.74 11.34
CA ILE A 7 0.94 -7.00 10.84
C ILE A 7 1.32 -6.86 9.36
N LEU A 8 0.46 -6.26 8.55
CA LEU A 8 0.72 -6.02 7.13
C LEU A 8 2.02 -5.24 6.95
N ILE A 9 2.21 -4.14 7.68
CA ILE A 9 3.42 -3.32 7.64
C ILE A 9 4.66 -4.15 7.96
N LYS A 10 4.62 -4.94 9.04
CA LYS A 10 5.75 -5.79 9.45
C LYS A 10 6.10 -6.82 8.38
N GLU A 11 5.11 -7.44 7.73
CA GLU A 11 5.37 -8.38 6.63
C GLU A 11 5.88 -7.68 5.38
N PHE A 12 5.43 -6.45 5.13
CA PHE A 12 5.86 -5.65 4.00
C PHE A 12 7.31 -5.16 4.13
N GLU A 13 7.70 -4.70 5.32
CA GLU A 13 9.08 -4.28 5.64
C GLU A 13 10.09 -5.43 5.49
N LYS A 14 9.68 -6.67 5.77
CA LYS A 14 10.52 -7.87 5.56
C LYS A 14 10.66 -8.25 4.08
N SER A 15 9.60 -8.03 3.31
CA SER A 15 9.45 -8.61 1.96
C SER A 15 9.86 -7.66 0.83
N PHE A 16 9.91 -6.35 1.09
CA PHE A 16 10.13 -5.33 0.07
C PHE A 16 11.13 -4.27 0.51
N PRO A 17 11.86 -3.65 -0.44
CA PRO A 17 12.84 -2.61 -0.14
C PRO A 17 12.14 -1.27 0.14
N ILE A 18 11.36 -1.19 1.20
CA ILE A 18 10.60 -0.01 1.61
C ILE A 18 11.54 0.95 2.35
N VAL A 19 11.51 2.23 1.97
CA VAL A 19 12.32 3.29 2.61
C VAL A 19 11.48 4.29 3.40
N GLY A 20 10.15 4.12 3.37
CA GLY A 20 9.21 4.90 4.14
C GLY A 20 7.78 4.61 3.74
N TYR A 21 6.82 4.89 4.62
CA TYR A 21 5.40 4.69 4.36
C TYR A 21 4.54 5.63 5.21
N TYR A 22 3.28 5.76 4.81
CA TYR A 22 2.24 6.43 5.56
C TYR A 22 0.92 5.69 5.36
N TRP A 23 0.09 5.66 6.39
CA TRP A 23 -1.24 5.06 6.31
C TRP A 23 -2.22 5.79 7.22
N VAL A 24 -3.49 5.68 6.86
CA VAL A 24 -4.61 6.22 7.64
C VAL A 24 -5.79 5.26 7.57
N ILE A 25 -6.56 5.21 8.66
CA ILE A 25 -7.82 4.48 8.73
C ILE A 25 -8.95 5.48 8.55
N GLU A 26 -9.83 5.19 7.61
CA GLU A 26 -10.98 6.01 7.29
C GLU A 26 -12.27 5.18 7.39
N TYR A 27 -13.37 5.86 7.64
CA TYR A 27 -14.70 5.27 7.58
C TYR A 27 -15.59 6.11 6.67
N THR A 28 -16.28 5.45 5.75
CA THR A 28 -17.36 6.07 4.97
C THR A 28 -18.59 5.18 4.98
N LYS A 29 -19.79 5.76 4.95
CA LYS A 29 -21.04 4.99 4.92
C LYS A 29 -21.09 3.97 3.76
N ARG A 30 -20.49 4.30 2.62
CA ARG A 30 -20.50 3.45 1.42
C ARG A 30 -19.45 2.34 1.45
N LYS A 31 -18.23 2.62 1.92
CA LYS A 31 -17.12 1.65 1.88
C LYS A 31 -16.83 0.97 3.22
N GLY A 32 -17.49 1.41 4.29
CA GLY A 32 -17.17 0.97 5.64
C GLY A 32 -15.78 1.43 6.08
N LEU A 33 -15.22 0.68 7.02
CA LEU A 33 -13.88 0.89 7.56
C LEU A 33 -12.84 0.39 6.54
N HIS A 34 -11.88 1.24 6.19
CA HIS A 34 -10.82 0.90 5.24
C HIS A 34 -9.53 1.68 5.54
N ALA A 35 -8.40 1.16 5.07
CA ALA A 35 -7.11 1.82 5.22
C ALA A 35 -6.60 2.33 3.86
N HIS A 36 -6.12 3.56 3.84
CA HIS A 36 -5.28 4.07 2.76
C HIS A 36 -3.82 3.85 3.14
N PHE A 37 -3.04 3.29 2.23
CA PHE A 37 -1.63 2.99 2.43
C PHE A 37 -0.80 3.54 1.26
N VAL A 38 0.31 4.19 1.57
CA VAL A 38 1.30 4.66 0.59
C VAL A 38 2.70 4.31 1.10
N CYS A 39 3.58 3.89 0.20
CA CYS A 39 4.97 3.60 0.51
C CYS A 39 5.92 4.15 -0.56
N TYR A 40 7.16 4.35 -0.13
CA TYR A 40 8.31 4.64 -0.98
C TYR A 40 9.15 3.38 -1.09
N LEU A 41 9.47 3.01 -2.32
CA LEU A 41 10.35 1.88 -2.63
C LEU A 41 11.74 2.42 -2.96
N ASN A 42 12.78 1.72 -2.51
CA ASN A 42 14.12 1.95 -3.02
C ASN A 42 14.17 1.54 -4.50
N GLY A 43 14.16 2.54 -5.37
CA GLY A 43 14.15 2.36 -6.82
C GLY A 43 15.37 1.64 -7.39
N GLN A 44 16.48 1.52 -6.64
CA GLN A 44 17.64 0.71 -7.04
C GLN A 44 17.34 -0.79 -7.02
N PHE A 45 16.47 -1.24 -6.11
CA PHE A 45 16.10 -2.64 -5.95
C PHE A 45 14.74 -2.96 -6.57
N GLN A 46 13.80 -2.00 -6.55
CA GLN A 46 12.45 -2.19 -7.07
C GLN A 46 11.91 -0.89 -7.66
N ASN A 47 11.87 -0.82 -8.99
CA ASN A 47 11.38 0.35 -9.73
C ASN A 47 9.94 0.21 -10.22
N CYS A 48 9.30 -0.95 -10.01
CA CYS A 48 7.94 -1.23 -10.43
C CYS A 48 7.04 -1.45 -9.21
N HIS A 49 6.06 -0.55 -9.02
CA HIS A 49 5.15 -0.61 -7.87
C HIS A 49 4.05 -1.68 -8.03
N TYR A 50 3.76 -2.12 -9.26
CA TYR A 50 2.64 -3.02 -9.52
C TYR A 50 2.82 -4.41 -8.88
N PRO A 51 3.95 -5.13 -9.07
CA PRO A 51 4.16 -6.42 -8.39
C PRO A 51 4.11 -6.30 -6.86
N VAL A 52 4.65 -5.21 -6.32
CA VAL A 52 4.66 -4.92 -4.88
C VAL A 52 3.24 -4.75 -4.35
N SER A 53 2.39 -3.98 -5.04
CA SER A 53 0.98 -3.83 -4.67
C SER A 53 0.20 -5.15 -4.76
N ARG A 54 0.48 -5.99 -5.75
CA ARG A 54 -0.17 -7.31 -5.87
C ARG A 54 0.17 -8.21 -4.69
N ALA A 55 1.46 -8.31 -4.36
CA ALA A 55 1.91 -9.06 -3.20
C ALA A 55 1.35 -8.51 -1.88
N MET A 56 1.22 -7.18 -1.74
CA MET A 56 0.54 -6.56 -0.59
C MET A 56 -0.90 -7.05 -0.45
N GLY A 57 -1.63 -7.13 -1.56
CA GLY A 57 -2.99 -7.65 -1.57
C GLY A 57 -3.08 -9.12 -1.19
N ASP A 58 -2.09 -9.93 -1.58
CA ASP A 58 -2.04 -11.35 -1.21
C ASP A 58 -1.72 -11.55 0.27
N ILE A 59 -0.77 -10.78 0.84
CA ILE A 59 -0.50 -10.76 2.28
C ILE A 59 -1.73 -10.28 3.06
N TRP A 60 -2.42 -9.24 2.57
CA TRP A 60 -3.61 -8.72 3.22
C TRP A 60 -4.72 -9.77 3.32
N LYS A 61 -4.95 -10.53 2.25
CA LYS A 61 -5.89 -11.65 2.28
C LYS A 61 -5.51 -12.70 3.32
N GLN A 62 -4.23 -13.04 3.45
CA GLN A 62 -3.78 -14.00 4.47
C GLN A 62 -4.02 -13.48 5.88
N ILE A 63 -3.71 -12.21 6.15
CA ILE A 63 -3.89 -11.59 7.48
C ILE A 63 -5.36 -11.53 7.90
N THR A 64 -6.25 -11.33 6.93
CA THR A 64 -7.69 -11.13 7.15
C THR A 64 -8.52 -12.39 6.92
N ASP A 65 -7.87 -13.55 6.81
CA ASP A 65 -8.52 -14.83 6.50
C ASP A 65 -9.47 -14.73 5.29
N ASN A 66 -8.99 -14.07 4.24
CA ASN A 66 -9.68 -13.79 2.97
C ASN A 66 -10.88 -12.82 3.04
N ASP A 67 -11.20 -12.25 4.21
CA ASP A 67 -12.29 -11.26 4.34
C ASP A 67 -11.86 -9.86 3.83
N GLY A 68 -10.55 -9.58 3.85
CA GLY A 68 -9.99 -8.30 3.45
C GLY A 68 -9.96 -8.07 1.94
N TYR A 69 -10.40 -6.88 1.53
CA TYR A 69 -10.30 -6.41 0.15
C TYR A 69 -9.10 -5.47 -0.06
N HIS A 70 -8.43 -5.59 -1.21
CA HIS A 70 -7.33 -4.71 -1.64
C HIS A 70 -7.66 -4.04 -2.98
N TYR A 71 -7.34 -2.75 -3.09
CA TYR A 71 -7.49 -1.96 -4.31
C TYR A 71 -6.23 -1.14 -4.58
N LEU A 72 -5.59 -1.39 -5.73
CA LEU A 72 -4.54 -0.51 -6.24
C LEU A 72 -5.18 0.77 -6.78
N CYS A 73 -4.85 1.90 -6.16
CA CYS A 73 -5.34 3.20 -6.60
C CYS A 73 -4.88 3.50 -8.04
N VAL A 74 -5.84 3.70 -8.94
CA VAL A 74 -5.58 4.11 -10.32
C VAL A 74 -5.48 5.64 -10.36
N TYR A 75 -4.49 6.14 -11.09
CA TYR A 75 -4.34 7.57 -11.32
C TYR A 75 -5.58 8.17 -12.00
N LYS A 76 -5.94 9.38 -11.59
CA LYS A 76 -6.97 10.21 -12.22
C LYS A 76 -6.38 11.59 -12.46
N ASP A 77 -6.76 12.26 -13.54
CA ASP A 77 -6.20 13.56 -13.94
C ASP A 77 -6.39 14.66 -12.88
N ILE A 78 -7.41 14.50 -12.02
CA ILE A 78 -7.66 15.39 -10.88
C ILE A 78 -6.56 15.32 -9.80
N TYR A 79 -5.71 14.29 -9.80
CA TYR A 79 -4.64 14.13 -8.82
C TYR A 79 -3.38 14.87 -9.26
N LYS A 80 -2.87 15.74 -8.38
CA LYS A 80 -1.61 16.47 -8.58
C LYS A 80 -0.39 15.55 -8.66
N ILE A 81 -0.47 14.36 -8.05
CA ILE A 81 0.64 13.41 -7.96
C ILE A 81 0.20 12.06 -8.51
N LYS A 82 1.03 11.48 -9.38
CA LYS A 82 0.88 10.13 -9.91
C LYS A 82 1.44 9.12 -8.92
N ILE A 83 0.65 8.10 -8.57
CA ILE A 83 1.19 6.94 -7.86
C ILE A 83 2.22 6.25 -8.77
N GLY A 84 3.36 5.87 -8.20
CA GLY A 84 4.51 5.37 -8.98
C GLY A 84 5.41 6.46 -9.58
N LYS A 85 5.19 7.75 -9.27
CA LYS A 85 6.15 8.81 -9.60
C LYS A 85 7.49 8.51 -8.93
N ILE A 86 8.56 8.46 -9.74
CA ILE A 86 9.93 8.39 -9.22
C ILE A 86 10.27 9.75 -8.59
N ILE A 87 10.66 9.71 -7.32
CA ILE A 87 11.18 10.90 -6.60
C ILE A 87 12.69 10.79 -6.60
N ARG A 88 13.36 11.80 -7.16
CA ARG A 88 14.81 11.96 -7.09
C ARG A 88 15.13 12.91 -5.95
N HIS A 89 15.91 12.46 -4.98
CA HIS A 89 16.64 13.37 -4.09
C HIS A 89 17.97 13.68 -4.77
N PHE A 90 18.25 14.98 -4.94
CA PHE A 90 19.54 15.50 -5.40
C PHE A 90 20.32 16.00 -4.20
#